data_AF-E6K0A6-F1
#
_entry.id   AF-E6K0A6-F1
#
_cell.length_a   1.000
_cell.length_b   1.000
_cell.length_c   1.000
_cell.angle_alpha   90.00
_cell.angle_beta   90.00
_cell.angle_gamma   90.00
#
_symmetry.space_group_name_H-M   'P 1'
#
loop_
_entity.id
_entity.type
_entity.pdbx_description
1 polymer ?
#
loop_
_entity_poly.entity_id
_entity_poly.type
_entity_poly.pdbx_seq_one_letter_code
_entity_poly.pdbx_strand_id
1 'polypeptide(L)'
;MNVDYWNIDYRDSSDQEVFDADSCPFCRDRYEHMAHIRRIVRQRSDEEEDSFRCDMSAINDLRDGAGRLAVMYPQSGYEIRHEVEKVCDDQEYELKDRLWRHQAEYEDFLFRARRYQETHIDDGHENEGGGSAASSNA
;
A
#
# COMPACT_ATOMS: atom_id res chain seq x y z
N MET A 1 25.05 -31.71 3.72
CA MET A 1 25.96 -30.54 3.76
C MET A 1 25.37 -29.59 4.79
N ASN A 2 26.14 -29.29 5.84
CA ASN A 2 25.73 -28.34 6.89
C ASN A 2 25.84 -26.93 6.30
N VAL A 3 24.75 -26.16 6.41
CA VAL A 3 24.75 -24.73 6.10
C VAL A 3 25.11 -24.03 7.40
N ASP A 4 26.31 -23.46 7.46
CA ASP A 4 26.77 -22.67 8.60
C ASP A 4 25.99 -21.35 8.61
N TYR A 5 24.93 -21.29 9.43
CA TYR A 5 24.25 -20.05 9.77
C TYR A 5 25.23 -19.15 10.53
N TRP A 6 25.58 -18.00 9.98
CA TRP A 6 26.21 -16.96 10.78
C TRP A 6 25.11 -16.34 11.65
N ASN A 7 25.09 -16.70 12.94
CA ASN A 7 24.36 -15.97 13.96
C ASN A 7 24.94 -14.56 14.03
N ILE A 8 24.34 -13.61 13.33
CA ILE A 8 24.63 -12.18 13.51
C ILE A 8 23.99 -11.79 14.85
N ASP A 9 24.83 -11.68 15.87
CA ASP A 9 24.46 -11.21 17.20
C ASP A 9 24.21 -9.69 17.10
N TYR A 10 22.95 -9.27 17.15
CA TYR A 10 22.56 -7.84 17.12
C TYR A 10 22.83 -7.15 18.46
N ARG A 11 24.04 -7.33 18.99
CA ARG A 11 24.53 -6.57 20.14
C ARG A 11 25.73 -5.77 19.68
N ASP A 12 25.49 -4.46 19.57
CA ASP A 12 26.49 -3.39 19.53
C ASP A 12 27.06 -2.98 18.16
N SER A 13 26.22 -2.87 17.12
CA SER A 13 26.58 -2.10 15.92
C SER A 13 25.96 -0.70 15.95
N SER A 14 26.65 0.23 16.61
CA SER A 14 26.58 1.65 16.28
C SER A 14 27.08 1.96 14.86
N ASP A 15 27.66 0.96 14.19
CA ASP A 15 28.02 0.98 12.78
C ASP A 15 26.88 0.40 11.95
N GLN A 16 25.85 1.21 11.76
CA GLN A 16 24.91 1.02 10.66
C GLN A 16 25.68 1.36 9.38
N GLU A 17 26.48 0.41 8.86
CA GLU A 17 27.01 0.50 7.50
C GLU A 17 25.81 0.66 6.57
N VAL A 18 25.58 1.90 6.15
CA VAL A 18 24.60 2.25 5.13
C VAL A 18 25.06 1.51 3.89
N PHE A 19 24.36 0.42 3.58
CA PHE A 19 24.60 -0.36 2.37
C PHE A 19 24.49 0.59 1.17
N ASP A 20 25.63 0.94 0.58
CA ASP A 20 25.72 1.98 -0.44
C ASP A 20 25.23 1.39 -1.76
N ALA A 21 23.92 1.43 -1.97
CA ALA A 21 23.22 0.77 -3.08
C ALA A 21 23.73 1.22 -4.47
N ASP A 22 24.44 2.35 -4.55
CA ASP A 22 25.10 2.84 -5.76
C ASP A 22 26.24 1.94 -6.26
N SER A 23 26.81 1.11 -5.37
CA SER A 23 27.90 0.19 -5.70
C SER A 23 27.44 -1.13 -6.36
N CYS A 24 26.13 -1.46 -6.30
CA CYS A 24 25.57 -2.65 -6.92
C CYS A 24 24.44 -2.29 -7.91
N PRO A 25 24.71 -2.31 -9.24
CA PRO A 25 23.72 -2.01 -10.26
C PRO A 25 22.42 -2.84 -10.17
N PHE A 26 22.52 -4.10 -9.74
CA PHE A 26 21.37 -4.98 -9.54
C PHE A 26 20.50 -4.54 -8.34
N CYS A 27 21.11 -4.17 -7.22
CA CYS A 27 20.39 -3.65 -6.06
C CYS A 27 19.71 -2.31 -6.37
N ARG A 28 20.40 -1.43 -7.13
CA ARG A 28 19.84 -0.14 -7.58
C ARG A 28 18.60 -0.32 -8.45
N ASP A 29 18.67 -1.14 -9.49
CA ASP A 29 17.53 -1.39 -10.39
C ASP A 29 16.32 -1.97 -9.64
N ARG A 30 16.55 -2.90 -8.71
CA ARG A 30 15.48 -3.43 -7.85
C ARG A 30 14.90 -2.40 -6.89
N TYR A 31 15.73 -1.54 -6.32
CA TYR A 31 15.27 -0.46 -5.45
C TYR A 31 14.41 0.54 -6.22
N GLU A 32 14.85 0.95 -7.41
CA GLU A 32 14.12 1.86 -8.31
C GLU A 32 12.78 1.25 -8.76
N HIS A 33 12.77 -0.04 -9.12
CA HIS A 33 11.54 -0.76 -9.49
C HIS A 33 10.53 -0.80 -8.33
N MET A 34 10.99 -1.10 -7.11
CA MET A 34 10.14 -1.12 -5.92
C MET A 34 9.66 0.28 -5.53
N ALA A 35 10.49 1.31 -5.70
CA ALA A 35 10.10 2.70 -5.49
C ALA A 35 9.04 3.16 -6.51
N HIS A 36 9.16 2.74 -7.77
CA HIS A 36 8.17 3.01 -8.82
C HIS A 36 6.82 2.36 -8.51
N ILE A 37 6.83 1.09 -8.13
CA ILE A 37 5.64 0.35 -7.71
C ILE A 37 4.97 1.04 -6.50
N ARG A 38 5.73 1.37 -5.44
CA ARG A 38 5.19 2.08 -4.26
C ARG A 38 4.54 3.41 -4.65
N ARG A 39 5.12 4.13 -5.63
CA ARG A 39 4.56 5.39 -6.13
C ARG A 39 3.22 5.19 -6.82
N ILE A 40 3.11 4.25 -7.76
CA ILE A 40 1.85 3.96 -8.47
C ILE A 40 0.76 3.57 -7.48
N VAL A 41 1.11 2.68 -6.54
CA VAL A 41 0.13 2.17 -5.58
C VAL A 41 -0.31 3.28 -4.61
N ARG A 42 0.60 4.15 -4.17
CA ARG A 42 0.23 5.33 -3.37
C ARG A 42 -0.68 6.28 -4.13
N GLN A 43 -0.39 6.57 -5.40
CA GLN A 43 -1.24 7.43 -6.24
C GLN A 43 -2.67 6.89 -6.35
N ARG A 44 -2.83 5.57 -6.55
CA ARG A 44 -4.16 4.95 -6.59
C ARG A 44 -4.90 5.06 -5.25
N SER A 45 -4.19 4.92 -4.13
CA SER A 45 -4.78 5.12 -2.80
C SER A 45 -5.23 6.56 -2.58
N ASP A 46 -4.41 7.53 -2.98
CA ASP A 46 -4.74 8.95 -2.87
C ASP A 46 -5.97 9.28 -3.76
N GLU A 47 -6.03 8.73 -4.99
CA GLU A 47 -7.17 8.88 -5.91
C GLU A 47 -8.48 8.28 -5.35
N GLU A 48 -8.43 7.08 -4.75
CA GLU A 48 -9.60 6.47 -4.10
C GLU A 48 -10.07 7.26 -2.88
N GLU A 49 -9.13 7.80 -2.07
CA GLU A 49 -9.47 8.65 -0.93
C GLU A 49 -10.13 9.96 -1.39
N ASP A 50 -9.61 10.59 -2.44
CA ASP A 50 -10.21 11.79 -3.02
C ASP A 50 -11.60 11.51 -3.62
N SER A 51 -11.79 10.36 -4.28
CA SER A 51 -13.11 9.93 -4.76
C SER A 51 -14.08 9.73 -3.59
N PHE A 52 -13.65 9.06 -2.52
CA PHE A 52 -14.46 8.86 -1.32
C PHE A 52 -14.88 10.19 -0.69
N ARG A 53 -13.97 11.17 -0.63
CA ARG A 53 -14.26 12.51 -0.10
C ARG A 53 -15.29 13.25 -0.96
N CYS A 54 -15.22 13.14 -2.28
CA CYS A 54 -16.21 13.71 -3.19
C CYS A 54 -17.60 13.07 -2.99
N ASP A 55 -17.66 11.74 -2.95
CA ASP A 55 -18.91 10.99 -2.77
C ASP A 55 -19.56 11.31 -1.41
N MET A 56 -18.78 11.36 -0.33
CA MET A 56 -19.27 11.75 1.01
C MET A 56 -19.77 13.20 1.06
N SER A 57 -19.14 14.12 0.32
CA SER A 57 -19.64 15.49 0.21
C SER A 57 -21.02 15.53 -0.43
N ALA A 58 -21.24 14.79 -1.51
CA ALA A 58 -22.53 14.72 -2.19
C ALA A 58 -23.63 14.13 -1.28
N ILE A 59 -23.30 13.11 -0.50
CA ILE A 59 -24.21 12.53 0.51
C ILE A 59 -24.62 13.57 1.55
N ASN A 60 -23.65 14.34 2.07
CA ASN A 60 -23.93 15.38 3.06
C ASN A 60 -24.78 16.52 2.45
N ASP A 61 -24.52 16.92 1.21
CA ASP A 61 -25.33 17.91 0.51
C ASP A 61 -26.79 17.47 0.33
N LEU A 62 -27.02 16.17 0.06
CA LEU A 62 -28.35 15.58 -0.02
C LEU A 62 -29.07 15.60 1.33
N ARG A 63 -28.38 15.20 2.42
CA ARG A 63 -28.92 15.27 3.79
C ARG A 63 -29.30 16.70 4.17
N ASP A 64 -28.43 17.66 3.88
CA ASP A 64 -28.67 19.08 4.15
C ASP A 64 -29.85 19.62 3.33
N GLY A 65 -29.94 19.24 2.05
CA GLY A 65 -31.07 19.60 1.18
C GLY A 65 -32.40 19.07 1.73
N ALA A 66 -32.42 17.81 2.15
CA ALA A 66 -33.60 17.18 2.74
C ALA A 66 -33.96 17.79 4.11
N GLY A 67 -32.97 18.15 4.93
CA GLY A 67 -33.16 18.88 6.18
C GLY A 67 -33.82 20.25 5.95
N ARG A 68 -33.36 21.00 4.93
CA ARG A 68 -33.99 22.27 4.54
C ARG A 68 -35.43 22.07 4.05
N LEU A 69 -35.69 21.03 3.26
CA LEU A 69 -37.05 20.70 2.80
C LEU A 69 -38.00 20.37 3.96
N ALA A 70 -37.52 19.62 4.97
CA ALA A 70 -38.30 19.32 6.17
C ALA A 70 -38.69 20.58 6.96
N VAL A 71 -37.83 21.60 6.99
CA VAL A 71 -38.14 22.88 7.63
C VAL A 71 -39.18 23.67 6.82
N MET A 72 -39.05 23.71 5.49
CA MET A 72 -39.95 24.48 4.62
C MET A 72 -41.34 23.83 4.48
N TYR A 73 -41.39 22.50 4.49
CA TYR A 73 -42.61 21.72 4.29
C TYR A 73 -42.73 20.65 5.39
N PRO A 74 -43.19 20.99 6.61
CA PRO A 74 -43.13 20.06 7.74
C PRO A 74 -43.92 18.76 7.50
N GLN A 75 -45.08 18.80 6.86
CA GLN A 75 -45.92 17.61 6.73
C GLN A 75 -45.39 16.59 5.71
N SER A 76 -44.82 17.04 4.59
CA SER A 76 -44.28 16.16 3.54
C SER A 76 -42.75 16.03 3.59
N GLY A 77 -42.06 17.04 4.08
CA GLY A 77 -40.61 17.12 4.12
C GLY A 77 -39.98 16.22 5.20
N TYR A 78 -40.69 15.88 6.27
CA TYR A 78 -40.21 14.86 7.22
C TYR A 78 -40.13 13.46 6.59
N GLU A 79 -41.13 13.08 5.79
CA GLU A 79 -41.14 11.79 5.09
C GLU A 79 -40.03 11.74 4.02
N ILE A 80 -39.89 12.81 3.24
CA ILE A 80 -38.81 12.94 2.26
C ILE A 80 -37.44 12.88 2.95
N ARG A 81 -37.27 13.57 4.07
CA ARG A 81 -36.03 13.54 4.84
C ARG A 81 -35.70 12.14 5.34
N HIS A 82 -36.68 11.42 5.87
CA HIS A 82 -36.47 10.07 6.35
C HIS A 82 -36.01 9.11 5.24
N GLU A 83 -36.66 9.16 4.07
CA GLU A 83 -36.26 8.32 2.94
C GLU A 83 -34.88 8.71 2.40
N VAL A 84 -34.55 10.00 2.34
CA VAL A 84 -33.22 10.47 1.96
C VAL A 84 -32.16 10.04 2.96
N GLU A 85 -32.42 10.15 4.28
CA GLU A 85 -31.49 9.71 5.33
C GLU A 85 -31.18 8.23 5.19
N LYS A 86 -32.19 7.37 4.97
CA LYS A 86 -31.99 5.94 4.76
C LYS A 86 -31.09 5.64 3.55
N VAL A 87 -31.36 6.27 2.40
CA VAL A 87 -30.52 6.08 1.20
C VAL A 87 -29.10 6.58 1.44
N CYS A 88 -28.94 7.71 2.13
CA CYS A 88 -27.63 8.26 2.48
C CYS A 88 -26.85 7.33 3.43
N ASP A 89 -27.51 6.73 4.41
CA ASP A 89 -26.90 5.78 5.34
C ASP A 89 -26.43 4.51 4.62
N ASP A 90 -27.27 3.96 3.73
CA ASP A 90 -26.92 2.79 2.91
C ASP A 90 -25.71 3.09 2.02
N GLN A 91 -25.70 4.24 1.34
CA GLN A 91 -24.57 4.65 0.48
C GLN A 91 -23.30 4.97 1.27
N GLU A 92 -23.42 5.63 2.44
CA GLU A 92 -22.28 5.90 3.31
C GLU A 92 -21.64 4.60 3.81
N TYR A 93 -22.45 3.59 4.15
CA TYR A 93 -21.96 2.29 4.54
C TYR A 93 -21.18 1.60 3.42
N GLU A 94 -21.74 1.56 2.20
CA GLU A 94 -21.08 0.96 1.03
C GLU A 94 -19.76 1.66 0.68
N LEU A 95 -19.72 2.99 0.74
CA LEU A 95 -18.50 3.76 0.48
C LEU A 95 -17.42 3.49 1.53
N LYS A 96 -17.80 3.44 2.82
CA LYS A 96 -16.86 3.15 3.90
C LYS A 96 -16.30 1.74 3.81
N ASP A 97 -17.15 0.77 3.48
CA ASP A 97 -16.76 -0.62 3.26
C ASP A 97 -15.82 -0.76 2.05
N ARG A 98 -16.08 -0.04 0.95
CA ARG A 98 -15.17 0.04 -0.21
C ARG A 98 -13.80 0.60 0.17
N LEU A 99 -13.77 1.76 0.84
CA LEU A 99 -12.51 2.40 1.28
C LEU A 99 -11.71 1.49 2.21
N TRP A 100 -12.39 0.84 3.16
CA TRP A 100 -11.75 -0.07 4.10
C TRP A 100 -11.10 -1.27 3.39
N ARG A 101 -11.80 -1.90 2.43
CA ARG A 101 -11.22 -2.99 1.62
C ARG A 101 -10.01 -2.53 0.81
N HIS A 102 -10.11 -1.36 0.18
CA HIS A 102 -9.00 -0.81 -0.59
C HIS A 102 -7.77 -0.55 0.29
N GLN A 103 -7.97 -0.02 1.51
CA GLN A 103 -6.88 0.16 2.48
C GLN A 103 -6.28 -1.17 2.93
N ALA A 104 -7.09 -2.19 3.18
CA ALA A 104 -6.60 -3.52 3.55
C ALA A 104 -5.77 -4.16 2.40
N GLU A 105 -6.22 -4.02 1.15
CA GLU A 105 -5.49 -4.46 -0.03
C GLU A 105 -4.14 -3.72 -0.19
N TYR A 106 -4.13 -2.41 0.09
CA TYR A 106 -2.92 -1.60 0.09
C TYR A 106 -1.90 -2.09 1.14
N GLU A 107 -2.35 -2.33 2.36
CA GLU A 107 -1.49 -2.82 3.44
C GLU A 107 -0.94 -4.22 3.16
N ASP A 108 -1.77 -5.15 2.67
CA ASP A 108 -1.33 -6.49 2.25
C ASP A 108 -0.31 -6.40 1.11
N PHE A 109 -0.53 -5.51 0.15
CA PHE A 109 0.41 -5.25 -0.93
C PHE A 109 1.77 -4.79 -0.39
N LEU A 110 1.79 -3.79 0.50
CA LEU A 110 3.02 -3.30 1.12
C LEU A 110 3.73 -4.38 1.93
N PHE A 111 2.98 -5.22 2.66
CA PHE A 111 3.52 -6.33 3.42
C PHE A 111 4.19 -7.36 2.50
N ARG A 112 3.54 -7.77 1.41
CA ARG A 112 4.11 -8.70 0.43
C ARG A 112 5.33 -8.12 -0.29
N ALA A 113 5.29 -6.84 -0.65
CA ALA A 113 6.43 -6.16 -1.26
C ALA A 113 7.66 -6.13 -0.32
N ARG A 114 7.44 -5.88 0.98
CA ARG A 114 8.50 -5.95 1.99
C ARG A 114 9.07 -7.36 2.14
N ARG A 115 8.21 -8.37 2.24
CA ARG A 115 8.62 -9.79 2.29
C ARG A 115 9.44 -10.20 1.07
N TYR A 116 9.04 -9.77 -0.12
CA TYR A 116 9.77 -10.05 -1.36
C TYR A 116 11.17 -9.44 -1.35
N GLN A 117 11.32 -8.22 -0.82
CA GLN A 117 12.63 -7.59 -0.63
C GLN A 117 13.49 -8.39 0.36
N GLU A 118 12.94 -8.76 1.51
CA GLU A 118 13.66 -9.52 2.54
C GLU A 118 14.16 -10.88 2.03
N THR A 119 13.44 -11.55 1.14
CA THR A 119 13.83 -12.89 0.64
C THR A 119 14.76 -12.91 -0.56
N HIS A 120 14.86 -11.83 -1.34
CA HIS A 120 15.64 -11.80 -2.59
C HIS A 120 16.84 -10.83 -2.55
N ILE A 121 17.24 -10.37 -1.36
CA ILE A 121 18.51 -9.64 -1.17
C ILE A 121 19.70 -10.62 -1.18
N ASP A 122 19.50 -11.92 -0.94
CA ASP A 122 20.58 -12.94 -0.94
C ASP A 122 20.81 -13.63 -2.31
N ASP A 123 19.81 -13.70 -3.19
CA ASP A 123 19.92 -14.43 -4.48
C ASP A 123 20.75 -13.68 -5.56
N GLY A 124 21.15 -12.44 -5.29
CA GLY A 124 21.92 -11.62 -6.23
C GLY A 124 23.43 -11.92 -6.25
N HIS A 125 23.93 -12.78 -5.35
CA HIS A 125 25.37 -12.90 -5.08
C HIS A 125 26.05 -14.18 -5.60
N GLU A 126 25.40 -14.97 -6.46
CA GLU A 126 25.97 -16.25 -6.93
C GLU A 126 26.34 -16.33 -8.43
N ASN A 127 26.21 -15.27 -9.24
CA ASN A 127 26.45 -15.39 -10.70
C ASN A 127 27.60 -14.57 -11.30
N GLU A 128 28.50 -13.98 -10.49
CA GLU A 128 29.73 -13.35 -11.01
C GLU A 128 30.96 -13.76 -10.19
N GLY A 129 31.39 -15.03 -10.28
CA GLY A 129 32.59 -15.46 -9.55
C GLY A 129 32.97 -16.92 -9.68
N GLY A 130 33.03 -17.45 -10.92
CA GLY A 130 33.39 -18.86 -11.16
C GLY A 130 34.32 -19.03 -12.34
N GLY A 131 35.47 -18.35 -12.31
CA GLY A 131 36.54 -18.51 -13.29
C GLY A 131 36.92 -19.98 -13.47
N SER A 132 37.09 -20.37 -14.73
CA SER A 132 37.50 -21.71 -15.15
C SER A 132 38.80 -22.14 -14.48
N ALA A 133 38.70 -22.99 -13.46
CA ALA A 133 39.80 -23.83 -13.00
C ALA A 133 39.76 -25.15 -13.78
N ALA A 134 40.24 -25.12 -15.03
CA ALA A 134 40.57 -26.35 -15.76
C ALA A 134 42.07 -26.63 -15.60
N SER A 135 42.36 -27.36 -14.52
CA SER A 135 43.38 -28.41 -14.37
C SER A 135 44.58 -28.39 -15.33
N SER A 136 45.74 -28.07 -14.79
CA SER A 136 47.05 -28.51 -15.26
C SER A 136 47.10 -30.03 -15.39
N ASN A 137 47.45 -30.55 -16.57
CA ASN A 137 48.03 -31.88 -16.71
C ASN A 137 49.47 -31.72 -17.21
N ALA A 138 50.40 -32.11 -16.32
CA ALA A 138 51.72 -32.60 -16.64
C ALA A 138 51.67 -34.13 -16.71
#